data_AF-A0A7C4BS16-F1
#
_entry.id   AF-A0A7C4BS16-F1
#
_cell.length_a   1.000
_cell.length_b   1.000
_cell.length_c   1.000
_cell.angle_alpha   90.00
_cell.angle_beta   90.00
_cell.angle_gamma   90.00
#
_symmetry.space_group_name_H-M   'P 1'
#
loop_
_entity.id
_entity.type
_entity.pdbx_description
1 polymer ?
#
loop_
_entity_poly.entity_id
_entity_poly.type
_entity_poly.pdbx_seq_one_letter_code
_entity_poly.pdbx_strand_id
1 'polypeptide(L)' 'MRAYINQRPDIRNKLDILKMDPRKSNGAHKLHGRLYNKWACWLGSNIRAVYSIDDEKKIIFIEAVGTHKIY' A
#
# COMPACT_ATOMS: atom_id res chain seq x y z
N MET A 1 7.07 -15.85 -13.58
CA MET A 1 6.26 -14.96 -12.70
C MET A 1 6.66 -15.05 -11.22
N ARG A 2 6.71 -16.24 -10.58
CA ARG A 2 7.16 -16.38 -9.17
C ARG A 2 8.57 -15.84 -8.89
N ALA A 3 9.51 -15.97 -9.82
CA ALA A 3 10.87 -15.47 -9.68
C ALA A 3 10.95 -13.95 -9.49
N TYR A 4 10.05 -13.18 -10.09
CA TYR A 4 10.05 -11.70 -9.99
C TYR A 4 9.55 -11.18 -8.65
N ILE A 5 8.61 -11.89 -8.01
CA ILE A 5 8.12 -11.55 -6.67
C ILE A 5 9.26 -11.73 -5.65
N ASN A 6 10.09 -12.76 -5.82
CA ASN A 6 11.24 -13.01 -4.95
C ASN A 6 12.39 -12.01 -5.16
N GLN A 7 12.39 -11.22 -6.24
CA GLN A 7 13.42 -10.21 -6.52
C GLN A 7 13.16 -8.87 -5.82
N ARG A 8 12.03 -8.70 -5.13
CA ARG A 8 11.68 -7.45 -4.42
C ARG A 8 11.37 -7.69 -2.94
N PRO A 9 12.36 -8.12 -2.14
CA PRO A 9 12.18 -8.33 -0.70
C PRO A 9 11.78 -7.03 0.02
N ASP A 10 12.15 -5.87 -0.53
CA ASP A 10 11.76 -4.56 -0.06
C ASP A 10 10.23 -4.37 -0.05
N ILE A 11 9.54 -4.73 -1.14
CA ILE A 11 8.07 -4.64 -1.23
C ILE A 11 7.42 -5.57 -0.21
N ARG A 12 7.94 -6.79 -0.07
CA ARG A 12 7.41 -7.75 0.91
C ARG A 12 7.52 -7.20 2.33
N ASN A 13 8.69 -6.69 2.70
CA ASN A 13 8.91 -6.07 4.01
C ASN A 13 7.95 -4.89 4.24
N LYS A 14 7.72 -4.06 3.20
CA LYS A 14 6.76 -2.96 3.28
C LYS A 14 5.34 -3.46 3.52
N LEU A 15 4.90 -4.52 2.86
CA LEU A 15 3.58 -5.12 3.08
C LEU A 15 3.46 -5.71 4.49
N ASP A 16 4.52 -6.32 5.03
CA ASP A 16 4.49 -6.86 6.39
C ASP A 16 4.45 -5.74 7.45
N ILE A 17 5.19 -4.64 7.25
CA ILE A 17 5.06 -3.44 8.10
C ILE A 17 3.65 -2.83 7.97
N LEU A 18 3.07 -2.82 6.75
CA LEU A 18 1.72 -2.30 6.51
C LEU A 18 0.66 -3.06 7.32
N LYS A 19 0.80 -4.38 7.47
CA LYS A 19 -0.09 -5.18 8.31
C LYS A 19 -0.02 -4.82 9.79
N MET A 20 1.13 -4.35 10.28
CA MET A 20 1.31 -4.01 11.69
C MET A 20 0.63 -2.69 12.06
N ASP A 21 0.78 -1.66 11.22
CA ASP A 21 0.12 -0.37 11.41
C ASP A 21 -0.30 0.23 10.06
N PRO A 22 -1.50 -0.15 9.55
CA PRO A 22 -1.94 0.25 8.22
C PRO A 22 -2.30 1.73 8.13
N ARG A 23 -2.32 2.49 9.23
CA ARG A 23 -2.70 3.92 9.23
C ARG A 23 -1.53 4.86 9.42
N LYS A 24 -0.35 4.36 9.81
CA LYS A 24 0.84 5.18 10.04
C LYS A 24 2.09 4.68 9.30
N SER A 25 2.15 3.41 8.94
CA SER A 25 3.33 2.86 8.27
C SER A 25 3.47 3.37 6.83
N ASN A 26 4.69 3.30 6.28
CA ASN A 26 4.94 3.49 4.84
C ASN A 26 4.44 4.83 4.26
N GLY A 27 4.33 5.87 5.09
CA GLY A 27 3.76 7.16 4.66
C GLY A 27 2.26 7.07 4.37
N ALA A 28 1.55 6.18 5.07
CA ALA A 28 0.12 6.02 4.97
C ALA A 28 -0.61 7.34 5.23
N HIS A 29 -1.50 7.71 4.32
CA HIS A 29 -2.37 8.86 4.48
C HIS A 29 -3.72 8.59 3.80
N LYS A 30 -4.77 9.26 4.30
CA LYS A 30 -6.09 9.21 3.68
C LYS A 30 -6.09 9.98 2.37
N LEU A 31 -6.78 9.44 1.39
CA LEU A 31 -7.02 10.09 0.11
C LEU A 31 -8.26 10.98 0.18
N HIS A 32 -8.28 11.98 -0.70
CA HIS A 32 -9.35 12.96 -0.83
C HIS A 32 -10.07 12.82 -2.18
N GLY A 33 -11.15 13.58 -2.37
CA GLY A 33 -11.91 13.62 -3.62
C GLY A 33 -12.61 12.28 -3.93
N ARG A 34 -12.48 11.79 -5.16
CA ARG A 34 -13.15 10.56 -5.62
C ARG A 34 -12.70 9.29 -4.88
N LEU A 35 -11.57 9.34 -4.18
CA LEU A 35 -11.03 8.23 -3.38
C LEU A 35 -11.18 8.48 -1.88
N TYR A 36 -12.11 9.36 -1.48
CA TYR A 36 -12.40 9.63 -0.08
C TYR A 36 -12.60 8.34 0.73
N ASN A 37 -12.07 8.33 1.96
CA ASN A 37 -11.97 7.18 2.87
C ASN A 37 -11.03 6.03 2.48
N LYS A 38 -10.38 6.09 1.31
CA LYS A 38 -9.27 5.17 0.98
C LYS A 38 -7.95 5.69 1.51
N TRP A 39 -6.97 4.80 1.57
CA TRP A 39 -5.62 5.10 2.02
C TRP A 39 -4.64 4.90 0.86
N ALA A 40 -3.54 5.64 0.91
CA ALA A 40 -2.38 5.40 0.05
C ALA A 40 -1.11 5.26 0.87
N CYS A 41 -0.18 4.42 0.41
CA CYS A 41 1.14 4.29 1.02
C CYS A 41 2.23 4.03 -0.03
N TRP A 42 3.49 4.13 0.41
CA TRP A 42 4.66 3.81 -0.39
C TRP A 42 5.08 2.35 -0.21
N LEU A 43 5.22 1.61 -1.31
CA LEU A 43 5.71 0.23 -1.28
C LEU A 43 7.19 0.10 -1.69
N GLY A 44 7.86 1.20 -2.03
CA GLY A 44 9.26 1.22 -2.46
C GLY A 44 9.44 1.83 -3.85
N SER A 45 10.65 2.33 -4.14
CA SER A 45 10.98 3.06 -5.37
C SER A 45 9.95 4.15 -5.72
N ASN A 46 9.21 4.01 -6.83
CA ASN A 46 8.12 4.92 -7.20
C ASN A 46 6.73 4.26 -7.09
N ILE A 47 6.62 3.12 -6.40
CA ILE A 47 5.39 2.33 -6.33
C ILE A 47 4.54 2.79 -5.15
N ARG A 48 3.27 3.08 -5.44
CA ARG A 48 2.23 3.41 -4.47
C ARG A 48 1.15 2.32 -4.51
N ALA A 49 0.56 2.06 -3.35
CA ALA A 49 -0.65 1.27 -3.24
C ALA A 49 -1.79 2.13 -2.73
N VAL A 50 -2.98 1.92 -3.28
CA VAL A 50 -4.26 2.41 -2.75
C VAL A 50 -4.99 1.24 -2.13
N TYR A 51 -5.51 1.42 -0.92
CA TYR A 51 -6.15 0.35 -0.17
C TYR A 51 -7.26 0.86 0.75
N SER A 52 -8.11 -0.07 1.16
CA SER A 52 -9.10 0.09 2.22
C SER A 52 -8.81 -0.87 3.37
N ILE A 53 -9.32 -0.54 4.56
CA ILE A 53 -9.11 -1.31 5.79
C ILE A 53 -10.49 -1.71 6.31
N ASP A 54 -10.66 -3.01 6.56
CA ASP A 54 -11.78 -3.56 7.31
C ASP A 54 -11.25 -3.92 8.71
N ASP A 55 -11.56 -3.09 9.71
CA ASP A 55 -11.08 -3.27 11.09
C ASP A 55 -11.73 -4.48 11.78
N GLU A 56 -12.98 -4.80 11.44
CA GLU A 56 -13.72 -5.91 12.05
C GLU A 56 -13.08 -7.24 11.65
N LYS A 57 -12.77 -7.38 10.36
CA LYS A 57 -12.15 -8.59 9.80
C LYS A 57 -10.63 -8.56 9.87
N LYS A 58 -10.04 -7.41 10.23
CA LYS A 58 -8.59 -7.16 10.22
C LYS A 58 -7.98 -7.44 8.84
N ILE A 59 -8.65 -6.98 7.78
CA ILE A 59 -8.23 -7.17 6.39
C ILE A 59 -7.84 -5.84 5.78
N ILE A 60 -6.77 -5.87 4.98
CA ILE A 60 -6.37 -4.76 4.10
C ILE A 60 -6.67 -5.18 2.66
N PHE A 61 -7.53 -4.45 1.97
CA PHE A 61 -7.85 -4.67 0.57
C PHE A 61 -6.99 -3.75 -0.29
N ILE A 62 -6.03 -4.31 -1.02
CA ILE A 62 -5.26 -3.55 -2.01
C ILE A 62 -6.13 -3.38 -3.25
N GLU A 63 -6.54 -2.14 -3.52
CA GLU A 63 -7.45 -1.83 -4.63
C GLU A 63 -6.70 -1.44 -5.91
N ALA A 64 -5.51 -0.84 -5.77
CA ALA A 64 -4.65 -0.52 -6.90
C ALA A 64 -3.18 -0.45 -6.47
N VAL A 65 -2.28 -0.80 -7.40
CA VAL A 65 -0.84 -0.62 -7.26
C VAL A 65 -0.31 0.00 -8.54
N GLY A 66 0.50 1.06 -8.44
CA GLY A 66 1.01 1.75 -9.60
C GLY A 66 2.14 2.71 -9.27
N THR A 67 2.75 3.29 -10.30
CA THR A 67 3.78 4.30 -10.13
C THR A 67 3.18 5.69 -9.97
N HIS A 68 3.76 6.53 -9.11
CA HIS A 68 3.36 7.94 -9.04
C HIS A 68 4.02 8.71 -10.20
N LYS A 69 3.24 9.40 -11.03
CA LYS A 69 3.85 10.32 -12.01
C LYS A 69 4.38 11.53 -11.25
N ILE A 70 5.70 11.66 -11.21
CA ILE A 70 6.38 12.88 -10.76
C ILE A 70 6.37 13.77 -12.00
N TYR A 71 5.41 14.71 -12.07
CA TYR A 71 5.47 15.81 -13.03
C TYR A 71 6.44 16.87 -12.52
#